data_AF-A0A9P1HJL7-F1
#
_entry.id   AF-A0A9P1HJL7-F1
#
_cell.length_a   1.000
_cell.length_b   1.000
_cell.length_c   1.000
_cell.angle_alpha   90.00
_cell.angle_beta   90.00
_cell.angle_gamma   90.00
#
_symmetry.space_group_name_H-M   'P 1'
#
loop_
_entity.id
_entity.type
_entity.pdbx_description
1 polymer ?
#
loop_
_entity_poly.entity_id
_entity_poly.type
_entity_poly.pdbx_seq_one_letter_code
_entity_poly.pdbx_strand_id
1 'polypeptide(L)'
;MKVFHVINPFPGYSSALSHCYEDDPEKVQPEMDPKPDSGSIKTVSLGSESPNSIRDYHRGSGNLTGGGVQSVYTRNSPSIKKYKSKLDARLGLCIFVCLFIIGSILSIYGVIHKGVHSHLTSYVNRTHQIAKELKNAMDENYAKENLTGMDSNGRKWMTVDELENDAYLLQRTNDTIWTLFMWNIIMCLILSPILVIVHCNWAEGNLVKLIYRVVCLVCLIFCIAQFLYLIHPLLWGAVAFPQMVDRLFLEAYPRDEYQINDIQDTFACEFHPHETLLQFDLQQACIPKLKNSLFPSYTVVLLLFLDVFPFVFAVLTYAWSACIKDSKLMRTARQRVELNNSRRVPFPKSNIYVSPSEKSTKPTTTVEQLPGNLV
;
A
#
# COMPACT_ATOMS: atom_id res chain seq x y z
N MET A 1 17.23 37.70 8.22
CA MET A 1 16.06 38.55 8.56
C MET A 1 15.41 39.01 7.26
N LYS A 2 14.07 38.94 7.14
CA LYS A 2 13.19 38.93 5.93
C LYS A 2 13.05 37.53 5.30
N VAL A 3 12.13 36.68 5.77
CA VAL A 3 10.66 36.63 5.57
C VAL A 3 10.30 36.47 4.10
N PHE A 4 10.09 35.22 3.67
CA PHE A 4 9.42 34.87 2.42
C PHE A 4 8.01 34.36 2.73
N HIS A 5 7.04 34.97 2.07
CA HIS A 5 5.62 34.67 2.13
C HIS A 5 5.33 33.29 1.54
N VAL A 6 4.58 32.49 2.31
CA VAL A 6 3.92 31.26 1.88
C VAL A 6 2.65 31.61 1.13
N ILE A 7 2.52 31.12 -0.10
CA ILE A 7 1.27 31.15 -0.88
C ILE A 7 0.58 29.80 -0.67
N ASN A 8 -0.56 29.82 0.01
CA ASN A 8 -1.52 28.73 0.09
C ASN A 8 -2.34 28.66 -1.19
N PRO A 9 -2.61 27.45 -1.70
CA PRO A 9 -3.90 27.18 -2.32
C PRO A 9 -4.57 25.94 -1.71
N PHE A 10 -5.90 25.95 -1.74
CA PHE A 10 -6.87 24.93 -1.30
C PHE A 10 -7.46 25.07 0.12
N PRO A 11 -8.57 25.81 0.24
CA PRO A 11 -9.53 25.64 1.33
C PRO A 11 -10.50 24.51 0.97
N GLY A 12 -10.77 23.62 1.92
CA GLY A 12 -11.97 22.78 1.86
C GLY A 12 -11.75 21.29 2.04
N TYR A 13 -11.28 20.86 3.21
CA TYR A 13 -11.58 19.53 3.76
C TYR A 13 -11.46 19.60 5.29
N SER A 14 -12.37 20.32 5.94
CA SER A 14 -12.49 20.34 7.41
C SER A 14 -13.95 20.36 7.82
N SER A 15 -14.69 19.29 7.51
CA SER A 15 -16.06 19.11 8.02
C SER A 15 -16.49 17.65 8.24
N ALA A 16 -15.62 16.66 8.04
CA ALA A 16 -15.99 15.25 8.19
C ALA A 16 -15.69 14.63 9.56
N LEU A 17 -15.03 15.35 10.48
CA LEU A 17 -14.61 14.84 11.79
C LEU A 17 -15.45 15.36 12.98
N SER A 18 -16.32 16.35 12.76
CA SER A 18 -17.13 16.94 13.83
C SER A 18 -18.45 16.22 14.10
N HIS A 19 -18.84 15.22 13.29
CA HIS A 19 -20.15 14.58 13.38
C HIS A 19 -20.19 13.25 14.16
N CYS A 20 -19.10 12.91 14.87
CA CYS A 20 -18.98 11.64 15.59
C CYS A 20 -19.10 11.75 17.13
N TYR A 21 -19.40 12.93 17.66
CA TYR A 21 -19.58 13.16 19.11
C TYR A 21 -20.86 14.00 19.31
N GLU A 22 -21.92 13.35 19.84
CA GLU A 22 -23.28 13.82 20.23
C GLU A 22 -24.30 12.80 19.69
N ASP A 23 -25.14 12.06 20.44
CA ASP A 23 -25.71 12.24 21.78
C ASP A 23 -26.10 10.88 22.42
N ASP A 24 -26.09 10.84 23.75
CA ASP A 24 -26.66 9.80 24.62
C ASP A 24 -28.22 9.85 24.65
N PRO A 25 -28.93 8.74 24.94
CA PRO A 25 -30.38 8.73 25.03
C PRO A 25 -30.88 9.00 26.46
N GLU A 26 -31.57 10.11 26.65
CA GLU A 26 -32.30 10.41 27.89
C GLU A 26 -33.67 9.70 27.93
N LYS A 27 -34.00 9.17 29.11
CA LYS A 27 -35.22 8.44 29.46
C LYS A 27 -36.44 9.36 29.48
N VAL A 28 -37.57 8.92 28.90
CA VAL A 28 -38.92 9.36 29.31
C VAL A 28 -39.89 8.17 29.28
N GLN A 29 -40.59 7.97 30.41
CA GLN A 29 -41.67 7.01 30.65
C GLN A 29 -43.06 7.67 30.46
N PRO A 30 -44.17 6.90 30.44
CA PRO A 30 -45.37 7.20 29.66
C PRO A 30 -46.45 7.98 30.43
N GLU A 31 -47.35 8.64 29.69
CA GLU A 31 -48.59 9.21 30.23
C GLU A 31 -49.81 8.82 29.38
N MET A 32 -50.96 8.88 30.05
CA MET A 32 -52.16 8.06 29.96
C MET A 32 -53.25 8.66 29.05
N ASP A 33 -54.04 7.78 28.42
CA ASP A 33 -55.30 8.03 27.69
C ASP A 33 -56.43 8.61 28.59
N PRO A 34 -57.45 9.32 28.06
CA PRO A 34 -58.64 8.63 27.49
C PRO A 34 -59.41 9.28 26.30
N LYS A 35 -59.86 8.40 25.37
CA LYS A 35 -61.14 8.26 24.60
C LYS A 35 -62.21 9.40 24.57
N PRO A 36 -63.26 9.29 23.70
CA PRO A 36 -63.39 8.79 22.31
C PRO A 36 -64.16 9.79 21.40
N ASP A 37 -64.26 9.56 20.07
CA ASP A 37 -65.56 9.69 19.36
C ASP A 37 -65.60 9.17 17.91
N SER A 38 -66.82 8.79 17.56
CA SER A 38 -67.38 8.13 16.37
C SER A 38 -67.27 8.89 15.05
N GLY A 39 -67.14 8.16 13.92
CA GLY A 39 -67.35 8.71 12.58
C GLY A 39 -67.15 7.69 11.46
N SER A 40 -68.24 7.07 11.00
CA SER A 40 -68.28 6.12 9.87
C SER A 40 -68.20 6.80 8.51
N ILE A 41 -67.36 6.31 7.57
CA ILE A 41 -67.61 6.44 6.12
C ILE A 41 -67.16 5.15 5.41
N LYS A 42 -68.11 4.53 4.69
CA LYS A 42 -67.90 3.48 3.70
C LYS A 42 -67.45 4.11 2.38
N THR A 43 -66.42 3.56 1.75
CA THR A 43 -66.24 3.64 0.29
C THR A 43 -65.67 2.33 -0.24
N VAL A 44 -66.48 1.67 -1.07
CA VAL A 44 -66.13 0.59 -1.98
C VAL A 44 -65.66 1.23 -3.29
N SER A 45 -64.59 0.71 -3.92
CA SER A 45 -64.57 0.23 -5.32
C SER A 45 -63.19 0.32 -6.02
N LEU A 46 -62.84 -0.77 -6.72
CA LEU A 46 -61.92 -0.95 -7.88
C LEU A 46 -60.44 -0.52 -7.69
N GLY A 47 -59.41 -1.36 -7.87
CA GLY A 47 -59.21 -2.42 -8.86
C GLY A 47 -58.21 -1.94 -9.91
N SER A 48 -56.92 -2.31 -9.80
CA SER A 48 -55.99 -2.37 -10.95
C SER A 48 -54.71 -3.17 -10.63
N GLU A 49 -54.76 -4.45 -11.00
CA GLU A 49 -53.77 -5.19 -11.80
C GLU A 49 -52.27 -4.94 -11.59
N SER A 50 -51.66 -5.94 -10.95
CA SER A 50 -50.27 -6.34 -11.06
C SER A 50 -49.89 -6.82 -12.47
N PRO A 51 -48.71 -6.45 -13.03
CA PRO A 51 -48.15 -7.12 -14.20
C PRO A 51 -47.17 -8.24 -13.81
N ASN A 52 -47.55 -9.46 -14.21
CA ASN A 52 -46.73 -10.49 -14.87
C ASN A 52 -45.43 -10.95 -14.16
N SER A 53 -45.48 -12.08 -13.45
CA SER A 53 -45.25 -13.42 -14.02
C SER A 53 -43.88 -13.56 -14.69
N ILE A 54 -42.85 -13.69 -13.86
CA ILE A 54 -41.64 -14.40 -14.28
C ILE A 54 -42.04 -15.85 -14.54
N ARG A 55 -41.99 -16.19 -15.83
CA ARG A 55 -42.28 -17.48 -16.47
C ARG A 55 -41.84 -18.70 -15.65
N ASP A 56 -42.77 -19.63 -15.49
CA ASP A 56 -42.64 -20.97 -14.88
C ASP A 56 -41.76 -21.98 -15.66
N TYR A 57 -40.90 -21.54 -16.59
CA TYR A 57 -40.13 -22.43 -17.46
C TYR A 57 -38.69 -22.76 -17.00
N HIS A 58 -38.35 -22.45 -15.74
CA HIS A 58 -37.06 -22.85 -15.13
C HIS A 58 -37.20 -23.86 -13.98
N ARG A 59 -38.27 -24.69 -13.97
CA ARG A 59 -38.36 -25.88 -13.11
C ARG A 59 -37.65 -27.09 -13.75
N GLY A 60 -36.34 -26.96 -13.95
CA GLY A 60 -35.47 -28.08 -14.33
C GLY A 60 -34.72 -28.62 -13.11
N SER A 61 -34.67 -29.94 -12.98
CA SER A 61 -33.86 -30.71 -12.01
C SER A 61 -32.35 -30.59 -12.29
N GLY A 62 -31.83 -29.36 -12.27
CA GLY A 62 -30.40 -29.11 -12.34
C GLY A 62 -29.75 -29.37 -10.98
N ASN A 63 -28.76 -30.26 -10.96
CA ASN A 63 -28.00 -30.66 -9.78
C ASN A 63 -27.03 -29.56 -9.31
N LEU A 64 -27.56 -28.38 -8.95
CA LEU A 64 -26.81 -27.34 -8.24
C LEU A 64 -26.89 -27.63 -6.74
N THR A 65 -26.19 -28.70 -6.36
CA THR A 65 -25.89 -29.03 -4.97
C THR A 65 -24.99 -27.96 -4.36
N GLY A 66 -25.38 -27.45 -3.20
CA GLY A 66 -24.44 -26.89 -2.22
C GLY A 66 -24.33 -25.36 -2.21
N GLY A 67 -25.26 -24.71 -1.52
CA GLY A 67 -25.12 -23.30 -1.17
C GLY A 67 -26.12 -22.81 -0.13
N GLY A 68 -26.58 -23.68 0.77
CA GLY A 68 -27.40 -23.28 1.90
C GLY A 68 -26.59 -22.37 2.82
N VAL A 69 -26.87 -21.07 2.78
CA VAL A 69 -26.34 -20.09 3.75
C VAL A 69 -26.84 -20.53 5.12
N GLN A 70 -25.96 -21.14 5.91
CA GLN A 70 -26.20 -21.42 7.32
C GLN A 70 -26.54 -20.10 8.01
N SER A 71 -27.76 -20.00 8.52
CA SER A 71 -28.19 -18.92 9.40
C SER A 71 -27.47 -19.04 10.75
N VAL A 72 -26.26 -18.49 10.85
CA VAL A 72 -25.59 -18.30 12.13
C VAL A 72 -25.90 -16.89 12.64
N TYR A 73 -27.12 -16.71 13.16
CA TYR A 73 -27.43 -15.61 14.07
C TYR A 73 -27.33 -16.15 15.49
N THR A 74 -26.13 -16.14 16.05
CA THR A 74 -26.01 -15.78 17.47
C THR A 74 -26.07 -14.26 17.54
N ARG A 75 -26.93 -13.78 18.44
CA ARG A 75 -27.18 -12.40 18.87
C ARG A 75 -25.91 -11.72 19.43
N ASN A 76 -24.86 -11.64 18.63
CA ASN A 76 -23.65 -10.91 18.93
C ASN A 76 -23.56 -9.79 17.90
N SER A 77 -23.83 -8.55 18.34
CA SER A 77 -23.33 -7.37 17.65
C SER A 77 -21.91 -7.65 17.13
N PRO A 78 -21.57 -7.34 15.87
CA PRO A 78 -20.23 -7.57 15.35
C PRO A 78 -19.21 -6.85 16.23
N SER A 79 -18.66 -7.56 17.22
CA SER A 79 -17.93 -6.90 18.30
C SER A 79 -16.67 -6.29 17.72
N ILE A 80 -16.38 -5.04 18.07
CA ILE A 80 -15.14 -4.33 17.74
C ILE A 80 -13.91 -5.23 17.94
N LYS A 81 -13.97 -6.15 18.92
CA LYS A 81 -12.92 -7.14 19.20
C LYS A 81 -12.59 -8.06 18.02
N LYS A 82 -13.60 -8.54 17.26
CA LYS A 82 -13.38 -9.45 16.10
C LYS A 82 -12.84 -8.71 14.86
N TYR A 83 -13.03 -7.40 14.78
CA TYR A 83 -12.51 -6.54 13.71
C TYR A 83 -11.09 -6.06 14.01
N LYS A 84 -10.84 -5.64 15.26
CA LYS A 84 -9.50 -5.34 15.75
C LYS A 84 -8.53 -6.50 15.53
N SER A 85 -8.97 -7.76 15.76
CA SER A 85 -8.10 -8.91 15.49
C SER A 85 -7.85 -9.17 14.00
N LYS A 86 -8.79 -8.86 13.11
CA LYS A 86 -8.59 -8.96 11.65
C LYS A 86 -7.66 -7.87 11.11
N LEU A 87 -7.71 -6.69 11.71
CA LEU A 87 -6.79 -5.61 11.38
C LEU A 87 -5.38 -5.93 11.88
N ASP A 88 -5.26 -6.27 13.17
CA ASP A 88 -3.99 -6.67 13.76
C ASP A 88 -3.34 -7.75 12.89
N ALA A 89 -4.08 -8.79 12.50
CA ALA A 89 -3.56 -9.88 11.66
C ALA A 89 -3.10 -9.45 10.25
N ARG A 90 -3.58 -8.33 9.70
CA ARG A 90 -3.22 -7.87 8.34
C ARG A 90 -2.13 -6.80 8.35
N LEU A 91 -2.06 -6.02 9.43
CA LEU A 91 -1.10 -4.92 9.55
C LEU A 91 0.34 -5.43 9.55
N GLY A 92 0.65 -6.49 10.31
CA GLY A 92 2.00 -7.03 10.31
C GLY A 92 2.42 -7.62 8.97
N LEU A 93 1.50 -8.25 8.22
CA LEU A 93 1.78 -8.73 6.87
C LEU A 93 2.08 -7.56 5.93
N CYS A 94 1.32 -6.47 6.02
CA CYS A 94 1.55 -5.25 5.25
C CYS A 94 2.95 -4.67 5.55
N ILE A 95 3.29 -4.51 6.84
CA ILE A 95 4.60 -4.01 7.27
C ILE A 95 5.72 -4.91 6.73
N PHE A 96 5.58 -6.22 6.86
CA PHE A 96 6.55 -7.18 6.36
C PHE A 96 6.79 -7.07 4.85
N VAL A 97 5.72 -7.01 4.05
CA VAL A 97 5.83 -6.85 2.61
C VAL A 97 6.51 -5.53 2.26
N CYS A 98 6.19 -4.43 2.95
CA CYS A 98 6.85 -3.13 2.75
C CYS A 98 8.35 -3.21 3.08
N LEU A 99 8.74 -3.73 4.25
CA LEU A 99 10.14 -3.87 4.66
C LEU A 99 10.92 -4.77 3.70
N PHE A 100 10.30 -5.86 3.23
CA PHE A 100 10.91 -6.76 2.25
C PHE A 100 11.16 -6.07 0.90
N ILE A 101 10.17 -5.32 0.39
CA ILE A 101 10.32 -4.58 -0.88
C ILE A 101 11.38 -3.48 -0.73
N ILE A 102 11.34 -2.71 0.36
CA ILE A 102 12.34 -1.67 0.65
C ILE A 102 13.74 -2.27 0.73
N GLY A 103 13.92 -3.36 1.48
CA GLY A 103 15.19 -4.08 1.56
C GLY A 103 15.67 -4.59 0.19
N SER A 104 14.76 -5.10 -0.65
CA SER A 104 15.10 -5.57 -2.00
C SER A 104 15.58 -4.42 -2.91
N ILE A 105 14.87 -3.28 -2.90
CA ILE A 105 15.25 -2.09 -3.67
C ILE A 105 16.60 -1.56 -3.18
N LEU A 106 16.79 -1.43 -1.87
CA LEU A 106 18.05 -0.99 -1.28
C LEU A 106 19.21 -1.94 -1.59
N SER A 107 18.96 -3.25 -1.69
CA SER A 107 19.99 -4.23 -2.09
C SER A 107 20.45 -4.01 -3.52
N ILE A 108 19.50 -3.90 -4.47
CA ILE A 108 19.82 -3.77 -5.90
C ILE A 108 20.58 -2.46 -6.12
N TYR A 109 20.01 -1.34 -5.63
CA TYR A 109 20.64 -0.04 -5.79
C TYR A 109 21.90 0.10 -4.95
N GLY A 110 22.01 -0.53 -3.79
CA GLY A 110 23.21 -0.52 -2.96
C GLY A 110 24.41 -1.18 -3.62
N VAL A 111 24.18 -2.29 -4.35
CA VAL A 111 25.24 -2.96 -5.13
C VAL A 111 25.69 -2.09 -6.31
N ILE A 112 24.75 -1.54 -7.09
CA ILE A 112 25.05 -0.66 -8.23
C ILE A 112 25.77 0.61 -7.74
N HIS A 113 25.23 1.24 -6.71
CA HIS A 113 25.80 2.45 -6.09
C HIS A 113 27.21 2.21 -5.57
N LYS A 114 27.47 1.07 -4.90
CA LYS A 114 28.80 0.75 -4.36
C LYS A 114 29.87 0.73 -5.45
N GLY A 115 29.54 0.22 -6.64
CA GLY A 115 30.45 0.20 -7.79
C GLY A 115 30.86 1.62 -8.20
N VAL A 116 29.91 2.52 -8.42
CA VAL A 116 30.25 3.91 -8.80
C VAL A 116 30.89 4.69 -7.65
N HIS A 117 30.37 4.48 -6.45
CA HIS A 117 30.80 5.20 -5.26
C HIS A 117 32.28 4.99 -4.95
N SER A 118 32.83 3.78 -5.14
CA SER A 118 34.26 3.54 -4.91
C SER A 118 35.15 4.34 -5.86
N HIS A 119 34.83 4.36 -7.15
CA HIS A 119 35.60 5.13 -8.14
C HIS A 119 35.42 6.63 -7.95
N LEU A 120 34.19 7.09 -7.67
CA LEU A 120 33.93 8.51 -7.44
C LEU A 120 34.61 9.00 -6.15
N THR A 121 34.61 8.21 -5.08
CA THR A 121 35.31 8.56 -3.83
C THR A 121 36.82 8.57 -4.02
N SER A 122 37.38 7.62 -4.77
CA SER A 122 38.80 7.62 -5.14
C SER A 122 39.18 8.90 -5.90
N TYR A 123 38.37 9.26 -6.90
CA TYR A 123 38.57 10.47 -7.69
C TYR A 123 38.45 11.74 -6.84
N VAL A 124 37.40 11.89 -6.02
CA VAL A 124 37.25 13.05 -5.12
C VAL A 124 38.42 13.16 -4.15
N ASN A 125 38.87 12.05 -3.55
CA ASN A 125 40.02 12.05 -2.63
C ASN A 125 41.33 12.47 -3.33
N ARG A 126 41.56 12.00 -4.56
CA ARG A 126 42.69 12.41 -5.40
C ARG A 126 42.62 13.90 -5.73
N THR A 127 41.48 14.37 -6.22
CA THR A 127 41.27 15.78 -6.54
C THR A 127 41.42 16.67 -5.31
N HIS A 128 41.00 16.19 -4.14
CA HIS A 128 41.18 16.88 -2.86
C HIS A 128 42.67 17.00 -2.50
N GLN A 129 43.45 15.93 -2.65
CA GLN A 129 44.90 15.98 -2.45
C GLN A 129 45.56 16.98 -3.40
N ILE A 130 45.21 16.95 -4.68
CA ILE A 130 45.73 17.89 -5.69
C ILE A 130 45.37 19.33 -5.31
N ALA A 131 44.11 19.61 -4.98
CA ALA A 131 43.67 20.94 -4.56
C ALA A 131 44.42 21.44 -3.32
N LYS A 132 44.70 20.55 -2.35
CA LYS A 132 45.49 20.87 -1.16
C LYS A 132 46.95 21.18 -1.49
N GLU A 133 47.54 20.43 -2.43
CA GLU A 133 48.90 20.68 -2.92
C GLU A 133 48.98 22.02 -3.66
N LEU A 134 48.02 22.35 -4.53
CA LEU A 134 47.95 23.67 -5.20
C LEU A 134 47.78 24.81 -4.19
N LYS A 135 46.90 24.64 -3.20
CA LYS A 135 46.70 25.63 -2.13
C LYS A 135 47.99 25.87 -1.34
N ASN A 136 48.73 24.81 -1.02
CA ASN A 136 50.00 24.89 -0.30
C ASN A 136 51.13 25.50 -1.16
N ALA A 137 51.13 25.25 -2.47
CA ALA A 137 52.10 25.82 -3.40
C ALA A 137 51.88 27.32 -3.67
N MET A 138 50.80 27.91 -3.14
CA MET A 138 50.36 29.29 -3.43
C MET A 138 50.30 29.58 -4.93
N ASP A 139 49.77 28.64 -5.72
CA ASP A 139 49.56 28.87 -7.16
C ASP A 139 48.76 30.17 -7.35
N GLU A 140 49.28 31.07 -8.17
CA GLU A 140 48.69 32.39 -8.42
C GLU A 140 47.28 32.29 -9.02
N ASN A 141 46.98 31.17 -9.69
CA ASN A 141 45.71 30.90 -10.36
C ASN A 141 44.67 30.21 -9.45
N TYR A 142 45.06 29.73 -8.27
CA TYR A 142 44.17 29.06 -7.33
C TYR A 142 43.56 30.05 -6.32
N ALA A 143 42.27 29.88 -5.99
CA ALA A 143 41.58 30.78 -5.09
C ALA A 143 42.20 30.75 -3.68
N LYS A 144 42.77 31.88 -3.24
CA LYS A 144 43.35 32.05 -1.89
C LYS A 144 42.28 32.11 -0.79
N GLU A 145 41.06 32.49 -1.14
CA GLU A 145 39.90 32.55 -0.25
C GLU A 145 38.91 31.43 -0.61
N ASN A 146 38.08 30.98 0.34
CA ASN A 146 37.10 29.89 0.18
C ASN A 146 35.93 30.23 -0.77
N LEU A 147 36.14 31.15 -1.70
CA LEU A 147 35.18 31.57 -2.71
C LEU A 147 35.57 30.93 -4.04
N THR A 148 34.55 30.53 -4.80
CA THR A 148 34.74 29.95 -6.13
C THR A 148 35.17 31.05 -7.10
N GLY A 149 36.48 31.22 -7.25
CA GLY A 149 37.08 32.16 -8.18
C GLY A 149 37.11 31.61 -9.61
N MET A 150 36.88 32.49 -10.59
CA MET A 150 37.29 32.23 -11.96
C MET A 150 38.75 32.66 -12.13
N ASP A 151 39.53 31.78 -12.73
CA ASP A 151 40.91 32.04 -13.16
C ASP A 151 40.94 33.08 -14.30
N SER A 152 42.11 33.67 -14.57
CA SER A 152 42.35 34.53 -15.75
C SER A 152 41.98 33.85 -17.07
N ASN A 153 42.00 32.51 -17.08
CA ASN A 153 41.65 31.66 -18.22
C ASN A 153 40.16 31.26 -18.24
N GLY A 154 39.31 31.86 -17.39
CA GLY A 154 37.88 31.55 -17.27
C GLY A 154 37.57 30.18 -16.64
N ARG A 155 38.57 29.50 -16.08
CA ARG A 155 38.41 28.20 -15.42
C ARG A 155 37.86 28.39 -14.01
N LYS A 156 36.87 27.59 -13.63
CA LYS A 156 36.33 27.58 -12.27
C LYS A 156 37.07 26.52 -11.45
N TRP A 157 37.68 26.93 -10.34
CA TRP A 157 38.38 26.01 -9.45
C TRP A 157 37.44 25.49 -8.36
N MET A 158 37.64 24.23 -7.99
CA MET A 158 36.92 23.64 -6.87
C MET A 158 37.69 23.88 -5.57
N THR A 159 36.96 24.29 -4.53
CA THR A 159 37.57 24.58 -3.23
C THR A 159 37.74 23.31 -2.40
N VAL A 160 38.74 23.29 -1.51
CA VAL A 160 38.98 22.18 -0.59
C VAL A 160 37.73 21.84 0.24
N ASP A 161 37.05 22.86 0.75
CA ASP A 161 35.84 22.70 1.58
C ASP A 161 34.67 22.10 0.78
N GLU A 162 34.52 22.45 -0.50
CA GLU A 162 33.52 21.84 -1.38
C GLU A 162 33.81 20.34 -1.59
N LEU A 163 35.07 19.97 -1.84
CA LEU A 163 35.45 18.56 -2.00
C LEU A 163 35.24 17.74 -0.73
N GLU A 164 35.56 18.31 0.43
CA GLU A 164 35.36 17.64 1.71
C GLU A 164 33.86 17.40 1.98
N ASN A 165 33.02 18.39 1.67
CA ASN A 165 31.56 18.25 1.78
C ASN A 165 31.01 17.19 0.82
N ASP A 166 31.50 17.15 -0.43
CA ASP A 166 31.10 16.16 -1.43
C ASP A 166 31.51 14.73 -1.03
N ALA A 167 32.76 14.57 -0.56
CA ALA A 167 33.26 13.30 -0.04
C ALA A 167 32.46 12.81 1.18
N TYR A 168 32.20 13.71 2.13
CA TYR A 168 31.39 13.42 3.31
C TYR A 168 29.98 13.00 2.92
N LEU A 169 29.34 13.71 1.99
CA LEU A 169 27.99 13.39 1.52
C LEU A 169 27.95 12.01 0.86
N LEU A 170 28.89 11.72 -0.05
CA LEU A 170 29.01 10.42 -0.71
C LEU A 170 29.18 9.27 0.29
N GLN A 171 30.09 9.43 1.25
CA GLN A 171 30.33 8.41 2.27
C GLN A 171 29.09 8.20 3.14
N ARG A 172 28.48 9.29 3.61
CA ARG A 172 27.33 9.27 4.50
C ARG A 172 26.11 8.62 3.86
N THR A 173 25.87 8.84 2.56
CA THR A 173 24.79 8.17 1.83
C THR A 173 25.06 6.69 1.66
N ASN A 174 26.30 6.30 1.29
CA ASN A 174 26.65 4.89 1.12
C ASN A 174 26.48 4.11 2.44
N ASP A 175 26.97 4.65 3.55
CA ASP A 175 26.81 4.06 4.87
C ASP A 175 25.34 3.94 5.27
N THR A 176 24.53 4.94 4.94
CA THR A 176 23.08 4.93 5.24
C THR A 176 22.34 3.88 4.43
N ILE A 177 22.65 3.72 3.13
CA ILE A 177 22.02 2.69 2.28
C ILE A 177 22.24 1.30 2.89
N TRP A 178 23.49 0.96 3.23
CA TRP A 178 23.83 -0.35 3.78
C TRP A 178 23.27 -0.55 5.19
N THR A 179 23.29 0.50 6.02
CA THR A 179 22.71 0.45 7.37
C THR A 179 21.20 0.20 7.30
N LEU A 180 20.46 0.94 6.45
CA LEU A 180 19.03 0.74 6.26
C LEU A 180 18.74 -0.67 5.70
N PHE A 181 19.51 -1.12 4.71
CA PHE A 181 19.37 -2.47 4.16
C PHE A 181 19.51 -3.55 5.25
N MET A 182 20.56 -3.47 6.07
CA MET A 182 20.80 -4.44 7.15
C MET A 182 19.67 -4.43 8.19
N TRP A 183 19.22 -3.26 8.61
CA TRP A 183 18.12 -3.16 9.56
C TRP A 183 16.79 -3.68 8.98
N ASN A 184 16.49 -3.43 7.70
CA ASN A 184 15.32 -4.01 7.05
C ASN A 184 15.37 -5.54 7.04
N ILE A 185 16.53 -6.14 6.75
CA ILE A 185 16.71 -7.60 6.82
C ILE A 185 16.50 -8.10 8.25
N ILE A 186 17.13 -7.49 9.24
CA ILE A 186 17.00 -7.90 10.64
C ILE A 186 15.53 -7.84 11.09
N MET A 187 14.84 -6.75 10.77
CA MET A 187 13.43 -6.58 11.11
C MET A 187 12.54 -7.60 10.39
N CYS A 188 12.79 -7.88 9.10
CA CYS A 188 12.10 -8.95 8.37
C CYS A 188 12.33 -10.34 8.99
N LEU A 189 13.57 -10.65 9.39
CA LEU A 189 13.90 -11.93 10.03
C LEU A 189 13.24 -12.10 11.39
N ILE A 190 13.13 -11.03 12.18
CA ILE A 190 12.41 -11.05 13.48
C ILE A 190 10.90 -11.16 13.27
N LEU A 191 10.35 -10.45 12.27
CA LEU A 191 8.91 -10.39 12.03
C LEU A 191 8.36 -11.68 11.38
N SER A 192 9.15 -12.34 10.54
CA SER A 192 8.78 -13.57 9.84
C SER A 192 8.26 -14.71 10.74
N PRO A 193 8.99 -15.19 11.76
CA PRO A 193 8.50 -16.28 12.62
C PRO A 193 7.25 -15.90 13.40
N ILE A 194 7.15 -14.64 13.83
CA ILE A 194 5.98 -14.11 14.55
C ILE A 194 4.75 -14.11 13.63
N LEU A 195 4.91 -13.68 12.38
CA LEU A 195 3.85 -13.72 11.39
C LEU A 195 3.39 -15.15 11.10
N VAL A 196 4.31 -16.09 10.94
CA VAL A 196 3.98 -17.51 10.71
C VAL A 196 3.17 -18.06 11.88
N ILE A 197 3.60 -17.84 13.12
CA ILE A 197 2.88 -18.32 14.32
C ILE A 197 1.45 -17.78 14.36
N VAL A 198 1.28 -16.48 14.07
CA VAL A 198 -0.03 -15.82 14.11
C VAL A 198 -0.93 -16.22 12.94
N HIS A 199 -0.39 -16.33 11.72
CA HIS A 199 -1.17 -16.69 10.52
C HIS A 199 -1.52 -18.17 10.43
N CYS A 200 -0.64 -19.05 10.88
CA CYS A 200 -0.91 -20.49 10.95
C CYS A 200 -1.78 -20.87 12.15
N ASN A 201 -2.23 -19.90 12.96
CA ASN A 201 -2.99 -20.10 14.20
C ASN A 201 -2.33 -21.13 15.15
N TRP A 202 -1.00 -21.19 15.17
CA TRP A 202 -0.29 -22.25 15.89
C TRP A 202 -0.33 -22.03 17.41
N ALA A 203 -0.53 -20.79 17.86
CA ALA A 203 -0.65 -20.42 19.26
C ALA A 203 -1.87 -19.52 19.51
N GLU A 204 -2.81 -20.00 20.30
CA GLU A 204 -3.96 -19.22 20.77
C GLU A 204 -3.71 -18.74 22.20
N GLY A 205 -3.48 -17.44 22.39
CA GLY A 205 -3.29 -16.85 23.71
C GLY A 205 -3.34 -15.33 23.71
N ASN A 206 -3.81 -14.74 24.80
CA ASN A 206 -3.79 -13.28 24.97
C ASN A 206 -2.36 -12.72 25.01
N LEU A 207 -1.40 -13.49 25.53
CA LEU A 207 0.01 -13.12 25.61
C LEU A 207 0.66 -13.02 24.21
N VAL A 208 0.41 -14.00 23.33
CA VAL A 208 0.90 -13.98 21.94
C VAL A 208 0.38 -12.77 21.18
N LYS A 209 -0.90 -12.44 21.35
CA LYS A 209 -1.53 -11.24 20.75
C LYS A 209 -0.92 -9.94 21.29
N LEU A 210 -0.53 -9.90 22.56
CA LEU A 210 0.13 -8.73 23.16
C LEU A 210 1.54 -8.57 22.60
N ILE A 211 2.35 -9.64 22.56
CA ILE A 211 3.70 -9.62 21.97
C ILE A 211 3.64 -9.17 20.52
N TYR A 212 2.73 -9.72 19.73
CA TYR A 212 2.54 -9.33 18.33
C TYR A 212 2.32 -7.83 18.15
N ARG A 213 1.46 -7.22 19.00
CA ARG A 213 1.19 -5.79 18.96
C ARG A 213 2.39 -4.94 19.35
N VAL A 214 3.13 -5.37 20.37
CA VAL A 214 4.37 -4.69 20.78
C VAL A 214 5.38 -4.70 19.63
N VAL A 215 5.57 -5.85 18.99
CA VAL A 215 6.48 -5.98 17.85
C VAL A 215 6.01 -5.12 16.67
N CYS A 216 4.73 -5.14 16.32
CA CYS A 216 4.20 -4.27 15.26
C CYS A 216 4.42 -2.78 15.58
N LEU A 217 4.25 -2.37 16.84
CA LEU A 217 4.49 -0.99 17.28
C LEU A 217 5.97 -0.62 17.18
N VAL A 218 6.89 -1.52 17.54
CA VAL A 218 8.33 -1.32 17.35
C VAL A 218 8.67 -1.21 15.86
N CYS A 219 8.09 -2.05 15.00
CA CYS A 219 8.26 -1.95 13.55
C CYS A 219 7.75 -0.61 12.99
N LEU A 220 6.62 -0.09 13.49
CA LEU A 220 6.13 1.22 13.08
C LEU A 220 7.07 2.35 13.53
N ILE A 221 7.60 2.29 14.75
CA ILE A 221 8.61 3.28 15.20
C ILE A 221 9.86 3.20 14.32
N PHE A 222 10.28 1.99 13.95
CA PHE A 222 11.38 1.79 13.02
C PHE A 222 11.09 2.41 11.64
N CYS A 223 9.88 2.25 11.09
CA CYS A 223 9.48 2.93 9.86
C CYS A 223 9.56 4.46 10.00
N ILE A 224 9.18 5.05 11.14
CA ILE A 224 9.37 6.52 11.34
C ILE A 224 10.85 6.88 11.30
N ALA A 225 11.71 6.12 11.98
CA ALA A 225 13.15 6.38 11.98
C ALA A 225 13.74 6.23 10.56
N GLN A 226 13.34 5.16 9.85
CA GLN A 226 13.71 4.92 8.46
C GLN A 226 13.30 6.07 7.55
N PHE A 227 12.07 6.57 7.68
CA PHE A 227 11.58 7.71 6.93
C PHE A 227 12.47 8.94 7.09
N LEU A 228 12.93 9.22 8.32
CA LEU A 228 13.85 10.33 8.59
C LEU A 228 15.20 10.13 7.91
N TYR A 229 15.78 8.92 7.96
CA TYR A 229 17.03 8.61 7.25
C TYR A 229 16.91 8.65 5.73
N LEU A 230 15.72 8.31 5.19
CA LEU A 230 15.42 8.44 3.77
C LEU A 230 15.36 9.91 3.33
N ILE A 231 14.81 10.82 4.16
CA ILE A 231 14.83 12.26 3.88
C ILE A 231 16.25 12.82 3.98
N HIS A 232 16.94 12.56 5.09
CA HIS A 232 18.30 13.02 5.30
C HIS A 232 19.11 11.90 5.95
N PRO A 233 20.16 11.36 5.29
CA PRO A 233 20.89 11.96 4.16
C PRO A 233 20.46 11.52 2.75
N LEU A 234 19.60 10.51 2.58
CA LEU A 234 19.43 9.85 1.27
C LEU A 234 18.84 10.75 0.18
N LEU A 235 17.71 11.41 0.44
CA LEU A 235 17.06 12.29 -0.54
C LEU A 235 17.92 13.51 -0.85
N TRP A 236 18.55 14.09 0.18
CA TRP A 236 19.48 15.20 0.01
C TRP A 236 20.65 14.83 -0.91
N GLY A 237 21.28 13.68 -0.66
CA GLY A 237 22.33 13.15 -1.54
C GLY A 237 21.85 12.91 -2.96
N ALA A 238 20.71 12.23 -3.13
CA ALA A 238 20.16 11.91 -4.44
C ALA A 238 19.83 13.15 -5.30
N VAL A 239 19.44 14.27 -4.68
CA VAL A 239 19.20 15.54 -5.37
C VAL A 239 20.51 16.27 -5.67
N ALA A 240 21.51 16.19 -4.79
CA ALA A 240 22.80 16.85 -4.97
C ALA A 240 23.73 16.14 -5.96
N PHE A 241 23.65 14.82 -6.08
CA PHE A 241 24.56 14.01 -6.88
C PHE A 241 24.67 14.40 -8.36
N PRO A 242 23.58 14.67 -9.10
CA PRO A 242 23.70 15.08 -10.50
C PRO A 242 24.52 16.36 -10.66
N GLN A 243 24.31 17.35 -9.77
CA GLN A 243 25.03 18.62 -9.78
C GLN A 243 26.50 18.43 -9.37
N MET A 244 26.76 17.57 -8.38
CA MET A 244 28.12 17.21 -7.97
C MET A 244 28.90 16.60 -9.15
N VAL A 245 28.33 15.62 -9.84
CA VAL A 245 28.96 14.96 -11.00
C VAL A 245 29.23 15.96 -12.13
N ASP A 246 28.27 16.82 -12.47
CA ASP A 246 28.48 17.86 -13.48
C ASP A 246 29.63 18.80 -13.11
N ARG A 247 29.64 19.24 -11.85
CA ARG A 247 30.66 20.14 -11.35
C ARG A 247 32.04 19.50 -11.37
N LEU A 248 32.14 18.23 -10.97
CA LEU A 248 33.40 17.50 -10.82
C LEU A 248 34.07 17.13 -12.15
N PHE A 249 33.27 16.90 -13.21
CA PHE A 249 33.78 16.40 -14.50
C PHE A 249 33.67 17.40 -15.65
N LEU A 250 32.71 18.33 -15.63
CA LEU A 250 32.47 19.28 -16.73
C LEU A 250 32.93 20.69 -16.40
N GLU A 251 32.58 21.20 -15.22
CA GLU A 251 32.74 22.62 -14.89
C GLU A 251 34.06 22.97 -14.18
N ALA A 252 34.48 22.14 -13.22
CA ALA A 252 35.52 22.51 -12.27
C ALA A 252 36.87 21.80 -12.50
N TYR A 253 37.95 22.49 -12.12
CA TYR A 253 39.32 21.99 -12.07
C TYR A 253 39.80 21.86 -10.62
N PRO A 254 40.79 20.99 -10.33
CA PRO A 254 41.62 20.20 -11.25
C PRO A 254 40.95 18.90 -11.75
N ARG A 255 41.34 18.44 -12.95
CA ARG A 255 40.88 17.17 -13.53
C ARG A 255 42.07 16.22 -13.62
N ASP A 256 41.96 15.06 -12.98
CA ASP A 256 42.97 14.00 -13.08
C ASP A 256 42.63 13.07 -14.26
N GLU A 257 43.33 13.25 -15.38
CA GLU A 257 43.11 12.48 -16.61
C GLU A 257 43.30 10.96 -16.39
N TYR A 258 44.23 10.55 -15.52
CA TYR A 258 44.46 9.13 -15.26
C TYR A 258 43.24 8.47 -14.60
N GLN A 259 42.63 9.15 -13.63
CA GLN A 259 41.41 8.65 -12.97
C GLN A 259 40.18 8.74 -13.88
N ILE A 260 40.10 9.76 -14.74
CA ILE A 260 39.03 9.85 -15.74
C ILE A 260 39.10 8.67 -16.71
N ASN A 261 40.30 8.29 -17.16
CA ASN A 261 40.49 7.14 -18.04
C ASN A 261 40.14 5.81 -17.33
N ASP A 262 40.51 5.64 -16.07
CA ASP A 262 40.11 4.46 -15.26
C ASP A 262 38.57 4.33 -15.16
N ILE A 263 37.87 5.45 -15.01
CA ILE A 263 36.40 5.49 -15.01
C ILE A 263 35.85 5.14 -16.40
N GLN A 264 36.43 5.65 -17.49
CA GLN A 264 36.01 5.33 -18.86
C GLN A 264 36.11 3.82 -19.13
N ASP A 265 37.25 3.22 -18.78
CA ASP A 265 37.51 1.80 -18.97
C ASP A 265 36.57 0.93 -18.12
N THR A 266 36.39 1.28 -16.84
CA THR A 266 35.54 0.52 -15.91
C THR A 266 34.07 0.55 -16.33
N PHE A 267 33.58 1.70 -16.79
CA PHE A 267 32.18 1.87 -17.15
C PHE A 267 31.91 1.69 -18.65
N ALA A 268 32.93 1.36 -19.45
CA ALA A 268 32.84 1.24 -20.91
C ALA A 268 32.07 2.43 -21.52
N CYS A 269 32.54 3.64 -21.21
CA CYS A 269 31.91 4.89 -21.64
C CYS A 269 32.99 5.93 -21.96
N GLU A 270 32.62 6.99 -22.67
CA GLU A 270 33.52 8.12 -22.93
C GLU A 270 32.95 9.44 -22.40
N PHE A 271 33.84 10.31 -21.89
CA PHE A 271 33.46 11.65 -21.42
C PHE A 271 33.29 12.66 -22.57
N HIS A 272 33.98 12.46 -23.70
CA HIS A 272 33.88 13.29 -24.89
C HIS A 272 33.44 12.45 -26.09
N PRO A 273 32.19 11.93 -26.10
CA PRO A 273 31.73 11.07 -27.16
C PRO A 273 31.53 11.85 -28.47
N HIS A 274 31.70 11.16 -29.60
CA HIS A 274 31.39 11.76 -30.89
C HIS A 274 29.87 11.77 -31.11
N GLU A 275 29.28 12.93 -31.44
CA GLU A 275 27.83 13.10 -31.56
C GLU A 275 27.16 12.08 -32.49
N THR A 276 27.83 11.73 -33.59
CA THR A 276 27.33 10.76 -34.57
C THR A 276 27.30 9.34 -34.02
N LEU A 277 28.31 8.93 -33.25
CA LEU A 277 28.39 7.59 -32.65
C LEU A 277 27.35 7.41 -31.53
N LEU A 278 27.06 8.49 -30.80
CA LEU A 278 26.00 8.52 -29.80
C LEU A 278 24.61 8.33 -30.45
N GLN A 279 24.37 8.96 -31.60
CA GLN A 279 23.08 8.87 -32.30
C GLN A 279 22.76 7.44 -32.78
N PHE A 280 23.78 6.67 -33.15
CA PHE A 280 23.64 5.28 -33.58
C PHE A 280 23.78 4.26 -32.43
N ASP A 281 23.85 4.72 -31.17
CA ASP A 281 24.04 3.89 -29.97
C ASP A 281 25.28 2.98 -30.05
N LEU A 282 26.29 3.40 -30.83
CA LEU A 282 27.58 2.73 -30.95
C LEU A 282 28.50 3.07 -29.77
N GLN A 283 28.17 4.13 -29.02
CA GLN A 283 28.99 4.68 -27.96
C GLN A 283 28.11 5.27 -26.84
N GLN A 284 28.50 5.09 -25.58
CA GLN A 284 27.77 5.60 -24.41
C GLN A 284 28.52 6.73 -23.71
N ALA A 285 27.80 7.80 -23.37
CA ALA A 285 28.35 8.93 -22.61
C ALA A 285 28.50 8.59 -21.11
N CYS A 286 29.64 8.91 -20.50
CA CYS A 286 29.90 8.60 -19.09
C CYS A 286 29.01 9.38 -18.11
N ILE A 287 28.79 10.67 -18.35
CA ILE A 287 28.05 11.55 -17.43
C ILE A 287 26.63 11.01 -17.12
N PRO A 288 25.76 10.75 -18.11
CA PRO A 288 24.43 10.20 -17.82
C PRO A 288 24.50 8.80 -17.20
N LYS A 289 25.49 7.97 -17.57
CA LYS A 289 25.67 6.64 -17.00
C LYS A 289 26.05 6.69 -15.52
N LEU A 290 26.96 7.58 -15.15
CA LEU A 290 27.32 7.86 -13.76
C LEU A 290 26.10 8.38 -13.00
N LYS A 291 25.41 9.42 -13.49
CA LYS A 291 24.23 9.98 -12.84
C LYS A 291 23.10 8.97 -12.60
N ASN A 292 22.84 8.10 -13.57
CA ASN A 292 21.81 7.06 -13.45
C ASN A 292 22.21 5.91 -12.52
N SER A 293 23.52 5.70 -12.36
CA SER A 293 24.07 4.66 -11.48
C SER A 293 24.25 5.16 -10.04
N LEU A 294 24.36 6.49 -9.84
CA LEU A 294 24.16 7.12 -8.55
C LEU A 294 22.68 7.02 -8.15
N PHE A 295 22.41 7.00 -6.84
CA PHE A 295 21.09 6.68 -6.29
C PHE A 295 20.02 7.65 -6.81
N PRO A 296 19.09 7.22 -7.69
CA PRO A 296 18.17 8.16 -8.34
C PRO A 296 17.16 8.73 -7.36
N SER A 297 16.82 10.02 -7.52
CA SER A 297 15.87 10.71 -6.64
C SER A 297 14.48 10.08 -6.65
N TYR A 298 13.99 9.61 -7.81
CA TYR A 298 12.70 8.93 -7.92
C TYR A 298 12.66 7.63 -7.11
N THR A 299 13.79 6.92 -6.98
CA THR A 299 13.89 5.71 -6.16
C THR A 299 13.74 6.05 -4.68
N VAL A 300 14.38 7.12 -4.20
CA VAL A 300 14.20 7.59 -2.81
C VAL A 300 12.74 7.95 -2.56
N VAL A 301 12.11 8.67 -3.49
CA VAL A 301 10.70 9.07 -3.38
C VAL A 301 9.79 7.84 -3.32
N LEU A 302 10.05 6.82 -4.15
CA LEU A 302 9.33 5.55 -4.08
C LEU A 302 9.51 4.86 -2.72
N LEU A 303 10.73 4.83 -2.18
CA LEU A 303 11.00 4.28 -0.84
C LEU A 303 10.24 5.03 0.25
N LEU A 304 10.19 6.36 0.19
CA LEU A 304 9.41 7.18 1.12
C LEU A 304 7.92 6.84 1.05
N PHE A 305 7.36 6.65 -0.15
CA PHE A 305 5.97 6.21 -0.31
C PHE A 305 5.71 4.82 0.28
N LEU A 306 6.62 3.87 0.04
CA LEU A 306 6.52 2.51 0.59
C LEU A 306 6.60 2.50 2.12
N ASP A 307 7.34 3.42 2.70
CA ASP A 307 7.52 3.55 4.15
C ASP A 307 6.33 4.24 4.84
N VAL A 308 5.67 5.17 4.16
CA VAL A 308 4.43 5.82 4.63
C VAL A 308 3.21 4.91 4.48
N PHE A 309 3.24 3.97 3.52
CA PHE A 309 2.11 3.10 3.20
C PHE A 309 1.54 2.31 4.39
N PRO A 310 2.34 1.68 5.27
CA PRO A 310 1.84 1.02 6.47
C PRO A 310 1.04 1.94 7.41
N PHE A 311 1.42 3.21 7.52
CA PHE A 311 0.71 4.18 8.35
C PHE A 311 -0.63 4.56 7.73
N VAL A 312 -0.64 4.83 6.42
CA VAL A 312 -1.89 5.11 5.69
C VAL A 312 -2.82 3.92 5.79
N PHE A 313 -2.30 2.70 5.64
CA PHE A 313 -3.07 1.46 5.82
C PHE A 313 -3.63 1.35 7.24
N ALA A 314 -2.83 1.64 8.27
CA ALA A 314 -3.28 1.63 9.67
C ALA A 314 -4.37 2.69 9.95
N VAL A 315 -4.23 3.91 9.42
CA VAL A 315 -5.22 4.98 9.57
C VAL A 315 -6.50 4.65 8.82
N LEU A 316 -6.41 4.21 7.56
CA LEU A 316 -7.58 3.86 6.75
C LEU A 316 -8.37 2.72 7.37
N THR A 317 -7.69 1.71 7.88
CA THR A 317 -8.35 0.57 8.53
C THR A 317 -8.98 0.95 9.87
N TYR A 318 -8.34 1.84 10.64
CA TYR A 318 -8.92 2.42 11.85
C TYR A 318 -10.16 3.28 11.52
N ALA A 319 -10.04 4.23 10.59
CA ALA A 319 -11.11 5.14 10.18
C ALA A 319 -12.29 4.40 9.54
N TRP A 320 -12.03 3.38 8.71
CA TRP A 320 -13.06 2.51 8.15
C TRP A 320 -13.84 1.79 9.26
N SER A 321 -13.13 1.32 10.29
CA SER A 321 -13.74 0.63 11.42
C SER A 321 -14.54 1.56 12.34
N ALA A 322 -14.07 2.80 12.55
CA ALA A 322 -14.70 3.75 13.47
C ALA A 322 -15.86 4.51 12.82
N CYS A 323 -15.70 4.99 11.58
CA CYS A 323 -16.63 5.95 10.97
C CYS A 323 -17.55 5.33 9.92
N ILE A 324 -17.01 4.48 9.04
CA ILE A 324 -17.75 4.06 7.83
C ILE A 324 -18.71 2.90 8.12
N LYS A 325 -18.27 1.94 8.95
CA LYS A 325 -19.01 0.70 9.19
C LYS A 325 -20.31 0.91 9.99
N ASP A 326 -20.35 1.91 10.86
CA ASP A 326 -21.52 2.27 11.70
C ASP A 326 -22.30 3.48 11.17
N SER A 327 -21.92 4.00 10.00
CA SER A 327 -22.69 5.06 9.34
C SER A 327 -24.16 4.62 9.14
N LYS A 328 -25.10 5.55 9.40
CA LYS A 328 -26.55 5.31 9.26
C LYS A 328 -26.88 4.71 7.89
N LEU A 329 -26.20 5.17 6.84
CA LEU A 329 -26.37 4.71 5.46
C LEU A 329 -26.05 3.22 5.28
N MET A 330 -24.95 2.72 5.85
CA MET A 330 -24.59 1.30 5.78
C MET A 330 -25.45 0.41 6.65
N ARG A 331 -25.94 0.92 7.81
CA ARG A 331 -26.94 0.21 8.62
C ARG A 331 -28.26 0.05 7.87
N THR A 332 -28.77 1.11 7.26
CA THR A 332 -30.01 1.07 6.47
C THR A 332 -29.88 0.17 5.25
N ALA A 333 -28.74 0.20 4.55
CA ALA A 333 -28.49 -0.69 3.41
C ALA A 333 -28.47 -2.17 3.82
N ARG A 334 -27.80 -2.53 4.92
CA ARG A 334 -27.79 -3.92 5.44
C ARG A 334 -29.16 -4.37 5.89
N GLN A 335 -29.89 -3.53 6.62
CA GLN A 335 -31.26 -3.83 7.04
C GLN A 335 -32.18 -4.09 5.84
N ARG A 336 -32.06 -3.33 4.75
CA ARG A 336 -32.84 -3.55 3.52
C ARG A 336 -32.53 -4.90 2.86
N VAL A 337 -31.27 -5.30 2.81
CA VAL A 337 -30.86 -6.60 2.26
C VAL A 337 -31.37 -7.76 3.14
N GLU A 338 -31.33 -7.60 4.46
CA GLU A 338 -31.86 -8.59 5.41
C GLU A 338 -33.38 -8.70 5.37
N LEU A 339 -34.10 -7.59 5.24
CA LEU A 339 -35.55 -7.57 5.04
C LEU A 339 -35.94 -8.25 3.72
N ASN A 340 -35.17 -8.03 2.66
CA ASN A 340 -35.38 -8.73 1.39
C ASN A 340 -35.05 -10.22 1.46
N ASN A 341 -34.00 -10.62 2.19
CA ASN A 341 -33.65 -12.04 2.36
C ASN A 341 -34.63 -12.78 3.27
N SER A 342 -35.17 -12.13 4.30
CA SER A 342 -36.19 -12.72 5.19
C SER A 342 -37.56 -12.82 4.53
N ARG A 343 -37.87 -11.95 3.55
CA ARG A 343 -39.05 -12.06 2.69
C ARG A 343 -38.95 -13.16 1.63
N ARG A 344 -37.77 -13.76 1.41
CA ARG A 344 -37.66 -14.98 0.60
C ARG A 344 -38.22 -16.14 1.41
N VAL A 345 -39.36 -16.65 0.96
CA VAL A 345 -40.11 -17.73 1.60
C VAL A 345 -39.18 -18.92 1.91
N PRO A 346 -39.17 -19.47 3.14
CA PRO A 346 -38.46 -20.71 3.41
C PRO A 346 -39.06 -21.81 2.52
N PHE A 347 -38.22 -22.45 1.72
CA PHE A 347 -38.63 -23.62 0.95
C PHE A 347 -39.11 -24.71 1.93
N PRO A 348 -40.29 -25.31 1.73
CA PRO A 348 -40.78 -26.38 2.57
C PRO A 348 -39.77 -27.54 2.56
N LYS A 349 -39.27 -27.93 3.74
CA LYS A 349 -38.22 -28.95 3.93
C LYS A 349 -38.72 -30.39 3.77
N SER A 350 -39.99 -30.61 3.45
CA SER A 350 -40.53 -31.96 3.30
C SER A 350 -41.63 -31.97 2.24
N ASN A 351 -41.24 -32.31 1.01
CA ASN A 351 -42.18 -32.95 0.10
C ASN A 351 -42.22 -34.42 0.49
N ILE A 352 -43.14 -34.79 1.40
CA ILE A 352 -43.55 -36.20 1.52
C ILE A 352 -44.27 -36.52 0.21
N TYR A 353 -43.56 -37.16 -0.71
CA TYR A 353 -44.15 -37.68 -1.93
C TYR A 353 -45.03 -38.88 -1.55
N VAL A 354 -46.34 -38.67 -1.43
CA VAL A 354 -47.31 -39.76 -1.39
C VAL A 354 -47.56 -40.16 -2.84
N SER A 355 -47.14 -41.37 -3.23
CA SER A 355 -47.40 -41.89 -4.57
C SER A 355 -48.90 -42.09 -4.77
N PRO A 356 -49.45 -41.80 -5.96
CA PRO A 356 -50.84 -42.13 -6.27
C PRO A 356 -51.04 -43.65 -6.24
N SER A 357 -52.03 -44.06 -5.45
CA SER A 357 -52.43 -45.41 -5.09
C SER A 357 -52.29 -46.51 -6.15
N GLU A 358 -51.71 -47.62 -5.68
CA GLU A 358 -52.11 -48.99 -5.98
C GLU A 358 -53.64 -49.15 -5.76
N LYS A 359 -54.42 -48.88 -6.80
CA LYS A 359 -55.84 -49.26 -6.92
C LYS A 359 -56.03 -49.93 -8.27
N SER A 360 -55.80 -51.24 -8.31
CA SER A 360 -56.38 -52.13 -9.31
C SER A 360 -56.78 -53.43 -8.65
N THR A 361 -57.91 -53.36 -7.93
CA THR A 361 -58.69 -54.54 -7.56
C THR A 361 -59.48 -54.93 -8.81
N LYS A 362 -59.16 -56.09 -9.40
CA LYS A 362 -59.92 -56.69 -10.51
C LYS A 362 -61.35 -57.00 -10.06
N PRO A 363 -62.38 -56.63 -10.83
CA PRO A 363 -63.73 -57.15 -10.64
C PRO A 363 -63.89 -58.49 -11.38
N THR A 364 -64.15 -59.55 -10.62
CA THR A 364 -64.72 -60.80 -11.11
C THR A 364 -66.21 -60.56 -11.34
N THR A 365 -66.64 -60.58 -12.60
CA THR A 365 -68.07 -60.65 -12.93
C THR A 365 -68.30 -61.92 -13.72
N THR A 366 -69.01 -62.82 -13.06
CA THR A 366 -69.64 -64.05 -13.52
C THR A 366 -70.61 -63.74 -14.68
N VAL A 367 -70.52 -64.52 -15.75
CA VAL A 367 -71.52 -64.56 -16.83
C VAL A 367 -72.55 -65.62 -16.47
N GLU A 368 -73.81 -65.22 -16.43
CA GLU A 368 -74.99 -66.08 -16.25
C GLU A 368 -75.72 -66.25 -17.59
N GLN A 369 -76.19 -67.49 -17.83
CA GLN A 369 -77.27 -67.95 -18.75
C GLN A 369 -76.96 -68.07 -20.26
N LEU A 370 -76.89 -69.28 -20.84
CA LEU A 370 -77.96 -70.23 -21.31
C LEU A 370 -78.79 -69.71 -22.50
N PRO A 371 -79.42 -70.56 -23.36
CA PRO A 371 -79.25 -72.00 -23.60
C PRO A 371 -79.18 -72.39 -25.11
N GLY A 372 -78.99 -73.70 -25.38
CA GLY A 372 -79.77 -74.35 -26.44
C GLY A 372 -79.00 -74.94 -27.62
N ASN A 373 -78.71 -76.24 -27.51
CA ASN A 373 -79.04 -77.32 -28.45
C ASN A 373 -78.61 -77.27 -29.94
N LEU A 374 -77.97 -78.39 -30.33
CA LEU A 374 -78.09 -79.14 -31.59
C LEU A 374 -77.81 -78.34 -32.88
N VAL A 375 -76.81 -78.71 -33.67
CA VAL A 375 -76.66 -79.99 -34.39
C VAL A 375 -75.17 -80.32 -34.58
#